data_AF-A0A086M0R7-F1
#
_entry.id   AF-A0A086M0R7-F1
#
_cell.length_a   1.000
_cell.length_b   1.000
_cell.length_c   1.000
_cell.angle_alpha   90.00
_cell.angle_beta   90.00
_cell.angle_gamma   90.00
#
_symmetry.space_group_name_H-M   'P 1'
#
loop_
_entity.id
_entity.type
_entity.pdbx_description
1 polymer ?
#
loop_
_entity_poly.entity_id
_entity_poly.type
_entity_poly.pdbx_seq_one_letter_code
_entity_poly.pdbx_strand_id
1 'polypeptide(L)'
;CCDPPLNFELVTRYPWHCADCKRCECCQLNTNEEQMLICDACDRAYHMDCMEPPVEEVPDGTWFCADCGRCACCDRRLSDEKILDPHSCVGSMRRLCFDCKERHRRGKRSRLSRLGSSQGDAGTHSAKRTSLCDVCVKSLCACEGKPPKMRVACDLCKQ
;
A
#
# COMPACT_ATOMS: atom_id res chain seq x y z
N CYS A 1 2.07 -10.52 -18.49
CA CYS A 1 2.88 -9.31 -18.31
C CYS A 1 1.93 -8.14 -18.57
N CYS A 2 1.49 -7.42 -17.54
CA CYS A 2 0.75 -6.18 -17.76
C CYS A 2 1.70 -5.15 -18.39
N ASP A 3 1.25 -4.49 -19.45
CA ASP A 3 1.94 -3.35 -20.07
C ASP A 3 0.94 -2.18 -20.07
N PRO A 4 1.18 -1.11 -19.28
CA PRO A 4 2.34 -0.87 -18.42
C PRO A 4 2.41 -1.81 -17.20
N PRO A 5 3.59 -1.99 -16.59
CA PRO A 5 3.74 -2.82 -15.39
C PRO A 5 2.98 -2.23 -14.20
N LEU A 6 2.25 -3.08 -13.50
CA LEU A 6 1.55 -2.72 -12.25
C LEU A 6 2.54 -2.15 -11.22
N ASN A 7 2.09 -1.18 -10.42
CA ASN A 7 2.86 -0.70 -9.27
C ASN A 7 2.91 -1.78 -8.18
N PHE A 8 3.92 -2.65 -8.26
CA PHE A 8 4.10 -3.82 -7.40
C PHE A 8 4.03 -3.47 -5.91
N GLU A 9 4.62 -2.35 -5.49
CA GLU A 9 4.67 -1.96 -4.07
C GLU A 9 3.31 -1.53 -3.51
N LEU A 10 2.37 -1.15 -4.37
CA LEU A 10 1.01 -0.80 -3.97
C LEU A 10 0.06 -1.99 -4.11
N VAL A 11 0.17 -2.73 -5.21
CA VAL A 11 -0.72 -3.85 -5.53
C VAL A 11 -0.53 -5.01 -4.56
N THR A 12 0.71 -5.32 -4.17
CA THR A 12 1.00 -6.43 -3.22
C THR A 12 0.49 -6.20 -1.80
N ARG A 13 -0.05 -5.03 -1.51
CA ARG A 13 -0.66 -4.76 -0.22
C ARG A 13 -2.00 -5.47 -0.10
N TYR A 14 -2.73 -5.66 -1.19
CA TYR A 14 -4.06 -6.26 -1.19
C TYR A 14 -4.04 -7.63 -1.88
N PRO A 15 -5.06 -8.48 -1.66
CA PRO A 15 -5.31 -9.62 -2.53
C PRO A 15 -5.53 -9.12 -3.96
N TRP A 16 -4.54 -9.36 -4.81
CA TRP A 16 -4.61 -8.92 -6.20
C TRP A 16 -5.37 -9.93 -7.05
N HIS A 17 -6.19 -9.46 -7.98
CA HIS A 17 -6.87 -10.30 -8.96
C HIS A 17 -6.40 -9.94 -10.37
N CYS A 18 -6.18 -10.93 -11.24
CA CYS A 18 -5.91 -10.68 -12.66
C CYS A 18 -7.13 -10.07 -13.37
N ALA A 19 -6.95 -9.60 -14.61
CA ALA A 19 -8.02 -9.01 -15.41
C ALA A 19 -9.28 -9.89 -15.49
N ASP A 20 -9.11 -11.19 -15.76
CA ASP A 20 -10.23 -12.15 -15.88
C ASP A 20 -10.88 -12.49 -14.53
N CYS A 21 -10.20 -12.18 -13.42
CA CYS A 21 -10.65 -12.47 -12.06
C CYS A 21 -11.11 -11.21 -11.32
N LYS A 22 -11.12 -10.04 -11.97
CA LYS A 22 -11.58 -8.80 -11.33
C LYS A 22 -13.02 -8.95 -10.88
N ARG A 23 -13.27 -8.49 -9.66
CA ARG A 23 -14.58 -8.45 -9.01
C ARG A 23 -14.71 -7.13 -8.31
N CYS A 24 -15.92 -6.58 -8.30
CA CYS A 24 -16.18 -5.37 -7.56
C CYS A 24 -15.98 -5.61 -6.06
N GLU A 25 -15.22 -4.74 -5.39
CA GLU A 25 -14.98 -4.84 -3.95
C GLU A 25 -16.25 -4.68 -3.10
N CYS A 26 -17.28 -4.00 -3.63
CA CYS A 26 -18.55 -3.79 -2.93
C CYS A 26 -19.49 -5.00 -3.05
N CYS A 27 -19.77 -5.47 -4.27
CA CYS A 27 -20.77 -6.53 -4.51
C CYS A 27 -20.16 -7.92 -4.75
N GLN A 28 -18.84 -8.01 -4.92
CA GLN A 28 -18.08 -9.25 -5.16
C GLN A 28 -18.43 -9.99 -6.46
N LEU A 29 -19.15 -9.31 -7.36
CA LEU A 29 -19.51 -9.80 -8.69
C LEU A 29 -18.55 -9.29 -9.76
N ASN A 30 -18.42 -10.04 -10.85
CA ASN A 30 -17.68 -9.70 -12.06
C ASN A 30 -18.61 -9.36 -13.25
N THR A 31 -19.87 -9.04 -12.98
CA THR A 31 -20.83 -8.61 -14.01
C THR A 31 -20.51 -7.19 -14.49
N ASN A 32 -21.16 -6.69 -15.56
CA ASN A 32 -21.08 -5.28 -16.00
C ASN A 32 -19.64 -4.72 -16.03
N GLU A 33 -18.71 -5.45 -16.63
CA GLU A 33 -17.27 -5.09 -16.65
C GLU A 33 -17.03 -3.71 -17.26
N GLU A 34 -17.85 -3.31 -18.24
CA GLU A 34 -17.83 -1.98 -18.88
C GLU A 34 -18.16 -0.82 -17.92
N GLN A 35 -18.82 -1.11 -16.79
CA GLN A 35 -19.15 -0.14 -15.75
C GLN A 35 -18.25 -0.29 -14.51
N MET A 36 -17.15 -1.04 -14.63
CA MET A 36 -16.22 -1.32 -13.54
C MET A 36 -14.96 -0.46 -13.65
N LEU A 37 -14.75 0.42 -12.66
CA LEU A 37 -13.54 1.22 -12.54
C LEU A 37 -12.44 0.45 -11.80
N ILE A 38 -11.21 0.56 -12.29
CA ILE A 38 -10.02 0.00 -11.66
C ILE A 38 -9.20 1.13 -11.03
N CYS A 39 -8.84 0.98 -9.76
CA CYS A 39 -8.06 1.99 -9.04
C CYS A 39 -6.60 1.97 -9.49
N ASP A 40 -6.08 3.08 -10.02
CA ASP A 40 -4.71 3.19 -10.53
C ASP A 40 -3.62 2.98 -9.46
N ALA A 41 -4.00 3.10 -8.18
CA ALA A 41 -3.08 2.89 -7.07
C ALA A 41 -3.02 1.43 -6.59
N CYS A 42 -4.17 0.78 -6.39
CA CYS A 42 -4.21 -0.54 -5.75
C CYS A 42 -4.75 -1.66 -6.64
N ASP A 43 -5.15 -1.32 -7.87
CA ASP A 43 -5.67 -2.23 -8.88
C ASP A 43 -6.97 -2.97 -8.46
N ARG A 44 -7.64 -2.52 -7.39
CA ARG A 44 -8.95 -3.02 -6.99
C ARG A 44 -10.05 -2.43 -7.86
N ALA A 45 -11.11 -3.21 -8.06
CA ALA A 45 -12.17 -2.90 -9.00
C ALA A 45 -13.48 -2.54 -8.29
N TYR A 46 -14.24 -1.61 -8.86
CA TYR A 46 -15.49 -1.11 -8.28
C TYR A 46 -16.48 -0.83 -9.40
N HIS A 47 -17.71 -1.32 -9.30
CA HIS A 47 -18.75 -0.83 -10.20
C HIS A 47 -19.08 0.62 -9.88
N MET A 48 -19.38 1.37 -10.93
CA MET A 48 -19.82 2.76 -10.87
C MET A 48 -21.03 2.97 -9.95
N ASP A 49 -22.00 2.06 -10.02
CA ASP A 49 -23.23 2.08 -9.22
C ASP A 49 -23.07 1.58 -7.77
N CYS A 50 -22.05 0.78 -7.50
CA CYS A 50 -21.79 0.21 -6.18
C CYS A 50 -21.00 1.16 -5.26
N MET A 51 -20.57 2.30 -5.76
CA MET A 51 -19.87 3.32 -4.98
C MET A 51 -20.84 4.28 -4.31
N GLU A 52 -20.39 4.92 -3.22
CA GLU A 52 -21.17 5.93 -2.50
C GLU A 52 -20.35 7.24 -2.40
N PRO A 53 -20.75 8.33 -3.08
CA PRO A 53 -21.86 8.39 -4.04
C PRO A 53 -21.57 7.59 -5.33
N PRO A 54 -22.60 7.17 -6.08
CA PRO A 54 -22.43 6.53 -7.38
C PRO A 54 -21.66 7.43 -8.35
N VAL A 55 -20.83 6.81 -9.18
CA VAL A 55 -20.13 7.50 -10.26
C VAL A 55 -21.00 7.39 -11.51
N GLU A 56 -21.35 8.51 -12.12
CA GLU A 56 -22.28 8.52 -13.26
C GLU A 56 -21.57 8.26 -14.60
N GLU A 57 -20.30 8.66 -14.70
CA GLU A 57 -19.51 8.57 -15.93
C GLU A 57 -18.08 8.13 -15.63
N VAL A 58 -17.46 7.44 -16.59
CA VAL A 58 -16.05 7.02 -16.48
C VAL A 58 -15.18 8.27 -16.34
N PRO A 59 -14.38 8.40 -15.26
CA PRO A 59 -13.55 9.59 -15.05
C PRO A 59 -12.49 9.77 -16.14
N ASP A 60 -12.27 11.02 -16.55
CA ASP A 60 -11.13 11.36 -17.39
C ASP A 60 -9.83 11.28 -16.59
N GLY A 61 -8.85 10.52 -17.10
CA GLY A 61 -7.53 10.39 -16.49
C GLY A 61 -7.47 9.35 -15.36
N THR A 62 -6.70 9.64 -14.30
CA THR A 62 -6.47 8.68 -13.23
C THR A 62 -7.60 8.68 -12.21
N TRP A 63 -8.01 7.49 -11.78
CA TRP A 63 -9.03 7.30 -10.76
C TRP A 63 -8.51 6.49 -9.56
N PHE A 64 -8.93 6.92 -8.36
CA PHE A 64 -8.55 6.29 -7.11
C PHE A 64 -9.76 5.98 -6.24
N CYS A 65 -9.85 4.73 -5.77
CA CYS A 65 -10.86 4.31 -4.79
C CYS A 65 -10.74 5.10 -3.47
N ALA A 66 -11.83 5.16 -2.68
CA ALA A 66 -11.88 5.93 -1.44
C ALA A 66 -10.73 5.60 -0.45
N ASP A 67 -10.38 4.32 -0.30
CA ASP A 67 -9.27 3.88 0.57
C ASP A 67 -7.90 4.42 0.14
N CYS A 68 -7.72 4.65 -1.16
CA CYS A 68 -6.47 5.21 -1.70
C CYS A 68 -6.53 6.74 -1.77
N GLY A 69 -7.64 7.30 -2.22
CA GLY A 69 -7.82 8.72 -2.47
C GLY A 69 -8.00 9.58 -1.21
N ARG A 70 -8.30 8.96 -0.05
CA ARG A 70 -8.63 9.70 1.18
C ARG A 70 -7.76 9.31 2.36
N CYS A 71 -7.56 10.29 3.25
CA CYS A 71 -6.87 10.08 4.51
C CYS A 71 -7.74 9.21 5.44
N ALA A 72 -7.27 8.02 5.80
CA ALA A 72 -7.99 7.11 6.68
C ALA A 72 -8.26 7.63 8.11
N CYS A 73 -7.70 8.79 8.48
CA CYS A 73 -7.90 9.41 9.80
C CYS A 73 -8.86 10.59 9.79
N CYS A 74 -8.96 11.34 8.70
CA CYS A 74 -9.72 12.60 8.66
C CYS A 74 -10.48 12.83 7.36
N ASP A 75 -10.54 11.82 6.49
CA ASP A 75 -11.21 11.79 5.19
C ASP A 75 -10.77 12.84 4.16
N ARG A 76 -9.73 13.63 4.48
CA ARG A 76 -9.16 14.60 3.55
C ARG A 76 -8.67 13.89 2.28
N ARG A 77 -9.09 14.41 1.12
CA ARG A 77 -8.59 13.98 -0.19
C ARG A 77 -7.08 14.18 -0.30
N LEU A 78 -6.38 13.15 -0.75
CA LEU A 78 -4.93 13.15 -0.97
C LEU A 78 -4.63 13.58 -2.41
N SER A 79 -3.41 14.06 -2.66
CA SER A 79 -2.96 14.38 -4.02
C SER A 79 -2.49 13.11 -4.73
N ASP A 80 -2.54 13.11 -6.06
CA ASP A 80 -2.20 11.94 -6.87
C ASP A 80 -0.77 11.48 -6.64
N GLU A 81 0.18 12.39 -6.44
CA GLU A 81 1.57 12.05 -6.09
C GLU A 81 1.63 11.30 -4.75
N LYS A 82 0.80 11.68 -3.78
CA LYS A 82 0.69 11.02 -2.48
C LYS A 82 0.05 9.65 -2.58
N ILE A 83 -0.90 9.50 -3.49
CA ILE A 83 -1.64 8.26 -3.71
C ILE A 83 -0.77 7.27 -4.49
N LEU A 84 0.08 7.73 -5.39
CA LEU A 84 0.99 6.87 -6.14
C LEU A 84 2.28 6.57 -5.36
N ASP A 85 2.63 7.36 -4.34
CA ASP A 85 3.78 7.10 -3.46
C ASP A 85 3.56 5.88 -2.53
N PRO A 86 4.34 4.79 -2.66
CA PRO A 86 4.26 3.63 -1.79
C PRO A 86 4.66 3.89 -0.33
N HIS A 87 5.45 4.93 -0.06
CA HIS A 87 5.87 5.32 1.28
C HIS A 87 4.83 6.17 2.03
N SER A 88 3.73 6.53 1.36
CA SER A 88 2.64 7.29 1.97
C SER A 88 1.68 6.44 2.81
N CYS A 89 1.72 5.12 2.67
CA CYS A 89 1.05 4.18 3.57
C CYS A 89 1.74 4.11 4.94
N VAL A 90 0.97 3.92 6.01
CA VAL A 90 1.51 3.70 7.36
C VAL A 90 0.96 2.42 8.00
N GLY A 91 1.85 1.58 8.55
CA GLY A 91 1.45 0.34 9.23
C GLY A 91 0.58 -0.56 8.34
N SER A 92 -0.63 -0.87 8.81
CA SER A 92 -1.68 -1.70 8.18
C SER A 92 -2.29 -1.11 6.89
N MET A 93 -1.46 -0.64 5.95
CA MET A 93 -1.82 -0.28 4.57
C MET A 93 -2.73 0.94 4.39
N ARG A 94 -3.04 1.69 5.46
CA ARG A 94 -3.86 2.90 5.36
C ARG A 94 -3.03 4.11 4.94
N ARG A 95 -3.56 4.94 4.04
CA ARG A 95 -2.95 6.20 3.64
C ARG A 95 -3.36 7.33 4.58
N LEU A 96 -2.41 8.18 4.93
CA LEU A 96 -2.64 9.35 5.79
C LEU A 96 -2.15 10.63 5.11
N CYS A 97 -2.87 11.73 5.32
CA CYS A 97 -2.39 13.06 4.98
C CYS A 97 -1.16 13.43 5.83
N PHE A 98 -0.43 14.48 5.43
CA PHE A 98 0.78 14.94 6.11
C PHE A 98 0.55 15.17 7.61
N ASP A 99 -0.51 15.89 7.97
CA ASP A 99 -0.81 16.23 9.36
C ASP A 99 -1.12 14.99 10.22
N CYS A 100 -1.94 14.06 9.70
CA CYS A 100 -2.28 12.83 10.41
C CYS A 100 -1.06 11.90 10.51
N LYS A 101 -0.20 11.86 9.49
CA LYS A 101 1.07 11.10 9.51
C LYS A 101 2.00 11.62 10.59
N GLU A 102 2.15 12.94 10.70
CA GLU A 102 3.00 13.58 11.73
C GLU A 102 2.45 13.36 13.14
N ARG A 103 1.13 13.50 13.34
CA ARG A 103 0.49 13.17 14.63
C ARG A 103 0.72 11.72 15.03
N HIS A 104 0.57 10.78 14.09
CA HIS A 104 0.80 9.36 14.35
C HIS A 104 2.28 9.05 14.69
N ARG A 105 3.24 9.70 14.03
CA ARG A 105 4.68 9.58 14.36
C ARG A 105 5.00 10.10 15.76
N ARG A 106 4.45 11.26 16.14
CA ARG A 106 4.61 11.82 17.50
C ARG A 106 4.00 10.89 18.56
N GLY A 107 2.81 10.35 18.30
CA GLY A 107 2.16 9.36 19.15
C GLY A 107 3.01 8.11 19.37
N LYS A 108 3.59 7.53 18.29
CA LYS A 108 4.50 6.38 18.38
C LYS A 108 5.75 6.67 19.23
N ARG A 109 6.41 7.82 19.00
CA ARG A 109 7.58 8.25 19.79
C ARG A 109 7.22 8.39 21.28
N SER A 110 6.07 8.96 21.60
CA SER A 110 5.61 9.15 22.99
C SER A 110 5.23 7.85 23.72
N ARG A 111 4.86 6.78 23.00
CA ARG A 111 4.58 5.46 23.58
C ARG A 111 5.87 4.68 23.85
N LEU A 112 6.84 4.76 22.93
CA LEU A 112 8.17 4.17 23.09
C LEU A 112 8.89 4.75 24.32
N SER A 113 8.73 6.04 24.60
CA SER A 113 9.32 6.67 25.78
C SER A 113 8.65 6.28 27.11
N ARG A 114 7.40 5.79 27.12
CA ARG A 114 6.69 5.36 28.36
C ARG A 114 6.91 3.89 28.72
N LEU A 115 7.25 3.04 27.75
CA LEU A 115 7.57 1.64 27.99
C LEU A 115 9.01 1.43 28.52
N GLY A 116 9.78 2.50 28.69
CA GLY A 116 11.16 2.48 29.17
C GLY A 116 11.36 2.69 30.68
N SER A 117 10.38 2.35 31.53
CA SER A 117 10.51 2.49 32.99
C SER A 117 10.15 1.18 33.72
N SER A 118 11.08 0.23 33.66
CA SER A 118 11.21 -0.83 34.65
C SER A 118 12.70 -1.01 34.93
N GLN A 119 13.12 -0.64 36.14
CA GLN A 119 14.48 -0.73 36.65
C GLN A 119 14.98 -2.19 36.67
N GLY A 120 16.25 -2.39 36.30
CA GLY A 120 16.95 -3.67 36.39
C GLY A 120 18.44 -3.54 36.00
N ASP A 121 19.25 -3.34 37.03
CA ASP A 121 20.71 -3.48 37.23
C ASP A 121 21.77 -3.22 36.14
N ALA A 122 22.84 -2.55 36.61
CA ALA A 122 24.03 -2.19 35.88
C ALA A 122 24.99 -3.39 35.72
N GLY A 123 25.15 -3.84 34.47
CA GLY A 123 26.24 -4.71 34.04
C GLY A 123 27.06 -4.02 32.94
N THR A 124 28.30 -3.67 33.25
CA THR A 124 29.30 -3.10 32.33
C THR A 124 29.57 -4.06 31.16
N HIS A 125 29.07 -3.74 29.97
CA HIS A 125 29.62 -4.25 28.71
C HIS A 125 29.54 -3.20 27.60
N SER A 126 30.72 -2.93 27.04
CA SER A 126 31.05 -2.22 25.79
C SER A 126 29.88 -2.04 24.82
N ALA A 127 29.64 -0.79 24.43
CA ALA A 127 28.65 -0.36 23.44
C ALA A 127 28.90 -1.02 22.07
N LYS A 128 28.44 -2.26 21.91
CA LYS A 128 28.31 -2.93 20.63
C LYS A 128 27.12 -2.34 19.89
N ARG A 129 27.38 -1.25 19.14
CA ARG A 129 26.61 -0.93 17.94
C ARG A 129 26.70 -2.16 17.02
N THR A 130 25.70 -3.01 17.04
CA THR A 130 25.58 -4.19 16.17
C THR A 130 24.39 -3.91 15.26
N SER A 131 24.62 -3.39 14.05
CA SER A 131 24.95 -4.14 12.83
C SER A 131 23.89 -5.19 12.50
N LEU A 132 23.01 -4.81 11.57
CA LEU A 132 22.20 -5.64 10.68
C LEU A 132 22.61 -7.13 10.57
N CYS A 133 21.65 -8.07 10.70
CA CYS A 133 21.56 -9.39 10.02
C CYS A 133 20.24 -10.09 10.48
N ASP A 134 19.49 -10.92 9.72
CA ASP A 134 19.89 -12.21 9.12
C ASP A 134 19.24 -12.53 7.76
N VAL A 135 18.84 -11.52 6.97
CA VAL A 135 18.37 -11.79 5.59
C VAL A 135 19.33 -11.29 4.51
N CYS A 136 19.81 -10.03 4.48
CA CYS A 136 20.75 -9.60 3.41
C CYS A 136 21.62 -8.39 3.78
N VAL A 137 22.90 -8.62 4.13
CA VAL A 137 23.96 -7.60 4.08
C VAL A 137 24.58 -7.67 2.67
N LYS A 138 24.59 -6.55 1.94
CA LYS A 138 24.82 -6.48 0.48
C LYS A 138 26.15 -7.10 0.01
N SER A 139 26.06 -7.88 -1.06
CA SER A 139 26.82 -7.66 -2.30
C SER A 139 26.07 -8.34 -3.44
N LEU A 140 25.20 -7.59 -4.13
CA LEU A 140 24.89 -7.96 -5.50
C LEU A 140 26.08 -7.51 -6.33
N CYS A 141 26.98 -8.47 -6.51
CA CYS A 141 27.85 -8.57 -7.66
C CYS A 141 27.09 -8.11 -8.92
N ALA A 142 27.77 -7.29 -9.70
CA ALA A 142 27.32 -6.81 -10.98
C ALA A 142 26.89 -7.97 -11.87
N CYS A 143 25.58 -8.10 -12.08
CA CYS A 143 25.07 -8.62 -13.34
C CYS A 143 24.42 -7.44 -14.07
N GLU A 144 25.09 -7.03 -15.13
CA GLU A 144 24.51 -6.25 -16.21
C GLU A 144 23.10 -6.78 -16.55
N GLY A 145 22.09 -5.90 -16.57
CA GLY A 145 20.84 -6.14 -17.29
C GLY A 145 19.64 -6.65 -16.49
N LYS A 146 18.76 -5.71 -16.15
CA LYS A 146 17.36 -5.84 -15.65
C LYS A 146 17.19 -6.31 -14.19
N PRO A 147 16.40 -5.56 -13.38
CA PRO A 147 16.01 -6.01 -12.04
C PRO A 147 15.22 -7.32 -12.12
N PRO A 148 15.24 -8.18 -11.08
CA PRO A 148 14.42 -9.38 -11.03
C PRO A 148 12.96 -8.99 -11.23
N LYS A 149 12.29 -9.61 -12.23
CA LYS A 149 10.87 -9.39 -12.49
C LYS A 149 10.07 -9.90 -11.29
N MET A 150 9.76 -9.04 -10.33
CA MET A 150 8.86 -9.40 -9.25
C MET A 150 7.48 -9.70 -9.86
N ARG A 151 6.94 -10.88 -9.56
CA ARG A 151 5.65 -11.35 -10.08
C ARG A 151 4.62 -11.28 -8.96
N VAL A 152 3.44 -10.76 -9.27
CA VAL A 152 2.24 -10.89 -8.44
C VAL A 152 1.40 -12.00 -9.06
N ALA A 153 0.87 -12.89 -8.22
CA ALA A 153 -0.06 -13.94 -8.65
C ALA A 153 -1.48 -13.56 -8.22
N CYS A 154 -2.45 -13.88 -9.06
CA CYS A 154 -3.87 -13.65 -8.79
C CYS A 154 -4.30 -14.47 -7.58
N ASP A 155 -5.01 -13.87 -6.63
CA ASP A 155 -5.44 -14.56 -5.43
C ASP A 155 -6.54 -15.59 -5.72
N LEU A 156 -7.26 -15.49 -6.85
CA LEU A 156 -8.29 -16.46 -7.23
C LEU A 156 -7.72 -17.60 -8.08
N CYS A 157 -7.12 -17.29 -9.24
CA CYS A 157 -6.65 -18.32 -10.17
C CYS A 157 -5.20 -18.75 -9.94
N LYS A 158 -4.47 -18.08 -9.04
CA LYS A 158 -3.06 -18.34 -8.69
C LYS A 158 -2.07 -18.24 -9.87
N GLN A 159 -2.47 -17.60 -10.97
CA GLN A 159 -1.64 -17.27 -12.14
C GLN A 159 -0.91 -15.94 -11.99
#